data_AF-A0A2G9MM33-F1
#
_entry.id   AF-A0A2G9MM33-F1
#
_cell.length_a   1.000
_cell.length_b   1.000
_cell.length_c   1.000
_cell.angle_alpha   90.00
_cell.angle_beta   90.00
_cell.angle_gamma   90.00
#
_symmetry.space_group_name_H-M   'P 1'
#
loop_
_entity.id
_entity.type
_entity.pdbx_description
1 polymer ?
#
loop_
_entity_poly.entity_id
_entity_poly.type
_entity_poly.pdbx_seq_one_letter_code
_entity_poly.pdbx_strand_id
1 'polypeptide(L)'
;MKKVIKQTVNLGFGVSTLTQEQVKKFTTMLMKKQGINEREAKKVAKSMLKKSIETQRKVNKTVMDAASTFFNTVGLATKKDIADLRKEIRKKKSKKTNKK
;
A
#
# COMPACT_ATOMS: atom_id res chain seq x y z
N MET A 1 -18.16 6.00 -16.52
CA MET A 1 -17.10 5.56 -15.58
C MET A 1 -16.34 6.71 -14.91
N LYS A 2 -15.76 7.67 -15.65
CA LYS A 2 -15.01 8.83 -15.08
C LYS A 2 -15.76 9.62 -13.98
N LYS A 3 -17.07 9.82 -14.12
CA LYS A 3 -17.92 10.53 -13.15
C LYS A 3 -18.01 9.82 -11.79
N VAL A 4 -18.03 8.49 -11.78
CA VAL A 4 -18.11 7.69 -10.54
C VAL A 4 -16.79 7.78 -9.80
N ILE A 5 -15.66 7.58 -10.51
CA ILE A 5 -14.31 7.67 -9.92
C ILE A 5 -14.06 9.05 -9.31
N LYS A 6 -14.36 10.14 -10.02
CA LYS A 6 -14.23 11.51 -9.47
C LYS A 6 -15.12 11.71 -8.23
N GLN A 7 -16.37 11.23 -8.25
CA GLN A 7 -17.25 11.31 -7.09
C GLN A 7 -16.73 10.47 -5.92
N THR A 8 -16.14 9.30 -6.18
CA THR A 8 -15.56 8.43 -5.17
C THR A 8 -14.34 9.08 -4.49
N VAL A 9 -13.46 9.72 -5.26
CA VAL A 9 -12.31 10.48 -4.72
C VAL A 9 -12.78 11.70 -3.92
N ASN A 10 -13.72 12.47 -4.45
CA ASN A 10 -14.26 13.67 -3.77
C ASN A 10 -15.04 13.33 -2.49
N LEU A 11 -15.60 12.12 -2.38
CA LEU A 11 -16.26 11.64 -1.16
C LEU A 11 -15.29 11.18 -0.07
N GLY A 12 -13.98 11.30 -0.30
CA GLY A 12 -12.98 10.94 0.69
C GLY A 12 -12.94 9.44 0.96
N PHE A 13 -13.26 8.61 -0.04
CA PHE A 13 -12.93 7.17 0.00
C PHE A 13 -11.42 7.00 -0.15
N GLY A 14 -10.69 7.45 0.87
CA GLY A 14 -9.27 7.24 1.04
C GLY A 14 -8.98 5.78 1.38
N VAL A 15 -7.74 5.38 1.13
CA VAL A 15 -7.28 3.98 1.13
C VAL A 15 -7.05 3.40 2.55
N SER A 16 -7.65 3.99 3.58
CA SER A 16 -7.57 3.49 4.95
C SER A 16 -8.84 2.74 5.29
N THR A 17 -8.76 1.41 5.25
CA THR A 17 -9.75 0.45 5.77
C THR A 17 -11.16 0.52 5.18
N LEU A 18 -11.76 -0.65 4.99
CA LEU A 18 -13.15 -0.79 4.53
C LEU A 18 -14.08 -0.38 5.69
N THR A 19 -14.57 0.86 5.71
CA THR A 19 -15.53 1.29 6.75
C THR A 19 -16.98 1.02 6.31
N GLN A 20 -17.86 0.78 7.28
CA GLN A 20 -19.29 0.56 7.00
C GLN A 20 -19.93 1.75 6.27
N GLU A 21 -19.46 2.96 6.57
CA GLU A 21 -19.94 4.19 5.94
C GLU A 21 -19.58 4.24 4.46
N GLN A 22 -18.39 3.76 4.10
CA GLN A 22 -17.95 3.69 2.70
C GLN A 22 -18.76 2.68 1.90
N VAL A 23 -19.02 1.51 2.49
CA VAL A 23 -19.88 0.49 1.87
C VAL A 23 -21.29 1.04 1.66
N LYS A 24 -21.87 1.71 2.67
CA LYS A 24 -23.21 2.32 2.55
C LYS A 24 -23.27 3.36 1.44
N LYS A 25 -22.37 4.35 1.43
CA LYS A 25 -22.36 5.41 0.40
C LYS A 25 -22.14 4.87 -1.01
N PHE A 26 -21.25 3.87 -1.19
CA PHE A 26 -21.03 3.24 -2.49
C PHE A 26 -22.26 2.43 -2.94
N THR A 27 -22.91 1.73 -2.01
CA THR A 27 -24.18 1.01 -2.25
C THR A 27 -25.28 1.99 -2.69
N THR A 28 -25.48 3.10 -1.97
CA THR A 28 -26.47 4.12 -2.33
C THR A 28 -26.18 4.71 -3.71
N MET A 29 -24.90 4.91 -4.05
CA MET A 29 -24.51 5.42 -5.35
C MET A 29 -24.79 4.40 -6.47
N LEU A 30 -24.55 3.11 -6.23
CA LEU A 30 -24.87 2.02 -7.15
C LEU A 30 -26.39 1.90 -7.38
N MET A 31 -27.18 1.94 -6.31
CA MET A 31 -28.65 1.92 -6.40
C MET A 31 -29.17 3.12 -7.21
N LYS A 32 -28.68 4.35 -6.93
CA LYS A 32 -29.10 5.56 -7.63
C LYS A 32 -28.71 5.61 -9.11
N LYS A 33 -27.61 4.96 -9.50
CA LYS A 33 -27.07 5.06 -10.87
C LYS A 33 -27.36 3.87 -11.78
N GLN A 34 -27.60 2.69 -11.21
CA GLN A 34 -27.86 1.47 -11.98
C GLN A 34 -29.22 0.83 -11.66
N GLY A 35 -30.00 1.36 -10.73
CA GLY A 35 -31.33 0.79 -10.40
C GLY A 35 -31.27 -0.63 -9.83
N ILE A 36 -30.10 -1.06 -9.34
CA ILE A 36 -29.87 -2.37 -8.75
C ILE A 36 -30.48 -2.44 -7.34
N ASN A 37 -30.98 -3.62 -6.96
CA ASN A 37 -31.54 -3.81 -5.63
C ASN A 37 -30.44 -3.72 -4.54
N GLU A 38 -30.85 -3.44 -3.31
CA GLU A 38 -29.92 -3.20 -2.19
C GLU A 38 -28.98 -4.38 -1.89
N ARG A 39 -29.46 -5.62 -2.00
CA ARG A 39 -28.65 -6.84 -1.78
C ARG A 39 -27.55 -6.97 -2.83
N GLU A 40 -27.88 -6.76 -4.10
CA GLU A 40 -26.90 -6.83 -5.19
C GLU A 40 -25.90 -5.69 -5.10
N ALA A 41 -26.37 -4.47 -4.83
CA ALA A 41 -25.53 -3.30 -4.65
C ALA A 41 -24.53 -3.48 -3.48
N LYS A 42 -24.95 -4.06 -2.35
CA LYS A 42 -24.05 -4.38 -1.22
C LYS A 42 -22.98 -5.39 -1.60
N LYS A 43 -23.34 -6.45 -2.33
CA LYS A 43 -22.41 -7.50 -2.78
C LYS A 43 -21.35 -6.92 -3.73
N VAL A 44 -21.79 -6.14 -4.71
CA VAL A 44 -20.90 -5.48 -5.68
C VAL A 44 -19.99 -4.48 -4.97
N ALA A 45 -20.54 -3.60 -4.12
CA ALA A 45 -19.76 -2.62 -3.36
C ALA A 45 -18.67 -3.28 -2.52
N LYS A 46 -19.03 -4.33 -1.76
CA LYS A 46 -18.07 -5.07 -0.92
C LYS A 46 -16.95 -5.70 -1.75
N SER A 47 -17.28 -6.30 -2.89
CA SER A 47 -16.30 -6.93 -3.77
C SER A 47 -15.35 -5.92 -4.42
N MET A 48 -15.87 -4.79 -4.92
CA MET A 48 -15.07 -3.74 -5.56
C MET A 48 -14.15 -3.06 -4.56
N LEU A 49 -14.65 -2.71 -3.37
CA LEU A 49 -13.84 -2.11 -2.32
C LEU A 49 -12.74 -3.06 -1.83
N LYS A 50 -13.03 -4.36 -1.69
CA LYS A 50 -12.02 -5.35 -1.32
C LYS A 50 -10.94 -5.48 -2.41
N LYS A 51 -11.35 -5.56 -3.68
CA LYS A 51 -10.44 -5.69 -4.82
C LYS A 51 -9.60 -4.41 -5.02
N SER A 52 -10.13 -3.23 -4.73
CA SER A 52 -9.35 -1.99 -4.82
C SER A 52 -8.24 -1.95 -3.77
N ILE A 53 -8.53 -2.33 -2.52
CA ILE A 53 -7.54 -2.40 -1.45
C ILE A 53 -6.41 -3.36 -1.81
N GLU A 54 -6.75 -4.55 -2.33
CA GLU A 54 -5.75 -5.54 -2.74
C GLU A 54 -4.90 -5.04 -3.92
N THR A 55 -5.54 -4.40 -4.90
CA THR A 55 -4.85 -3.82 -6.07
C THR A 55 -3.88 -2.72 -5.62
N GLN A 56 -4.29 -1.85 -4.70
CA GLN A 56 -3.44 -0.78 -4.19
C GLN A 56 -2.25 -1.32 -3.39
N ARG A 57 -2.44 -2.39 -2.61
CA ARG A 57 -1.32 -3.08 -1.93
C ARG A 57 -0.29 -3.60 -2.93
N LYS A 58 -0.74 -4.18 -4.05
CA LYS A 58 0.14 -4.63 -5.14
C LYS A 58 0.90 -3.45 -5.74
N VAL A 59 0.20 -2.35 -6.06
CA VAL A 59 0.83 -1.12 -6.58
C VAL A 59 1.87 -0.58 -5.60
N ASN A 60 1.55 -0.44 -4.33
CA ASN A 60 2.50 0.03 -3.31
C ASN A 60 3.73 -0.89 -3.23
N LYS A 61 3.52 -2.21 -3.27
CA LYS A 61 4.62 -3.17 -3.29
C LYS A 61 5.50 -2.98 -4.52
N THR A 62 4.91 -2.89 -5.72
CA THR A 62 5.65 -2.64 -6.96
C THR A 62 6.44 -1.33 -6.91
N VAL A 63 5.87 -0.27 -6.32
CA VAL A 63 6.55 1.01 -6.14
C VAL A 63 7.73 0.88 -5.17
N MET A 64 7.56 0.18 -4.05
CA MET A 64 8.66 -0.07 -3.09
C MET A 64 9.76 -0.97 -3.67
N ASP A 65 9.37 -1.97 -4.46
CA ASP A 65 10.30 -2.89 -5.14
C ASP A 65 11.09 -2.13 -6.22
N ALA A 66 10.43 -1.27 -7.00
CA ALA A 66 11.06 -0.41 -7.99
C ALA A 66 12.04 0.60 -7.33
N ALA A 67 11.63 1.23 -6.23
CA ALA A 67 12.48 2.12 -5.47
C ALA A 67 13.70 1.37 -4.90
N SER A 68 13.50 0.19 -4.30
CA SER A 68 14.60 -0.64 -3.78
C SER A 68 15.55 -1.07 -4.89
N THR A 69 15.03 -1.46 -6.04
CA THR A 69 15.82 -1.80 -7.23
C THR A 69 16.65 -0.60 -7.67
N PHE A 70 16.06 0.59 -7.73
CA PHE A 70 16.75 1.82 -8.09
C PHE A 70 17.91 2.14 -7.12
N PHE A 71 17.65 2.08 -5.81
CA PHE A 71 18.69 2.29 -4.79
C PHE A 71 19.84 1.28 -4.93
N ASN A 72 19.52 0.01 -5.18
CA ASN A 72 20.51 -1.03 -5.42
C ASN A 72 21.31 -0.80 -6.72
N THR A 73 20.65 -0.40 -7.81
CA THR A 73 21.30 -0.17 -9.12
C THR A 73 22.21 1.05 -9.12
N VAL A 74 21.87 2.08 -8.34
CA VAL A 74 22.70 3.30 -8.20
C VAL A 74 23.82 3.08 -7.16
N GLY A 75 23.94 1.88 -6.58
CA GLY A 75 24.96 1.55 -5.59
C GLY A 75 24.79 2.28 -4.25
N LEU A 76 23.59 2.77 -3.96
CA LEU A 76 23.31 3.48 -2.71
C LEU A 76 23.11 2.47 -1.59
N ALA A 77 24.09 2.39 -0.70
CA ALA A 77 24.00 1.57 0.51
C ALA A 77 22.82 2.02 1.37
N THR A 78 21.99 1.08 1.78
CA THR A 78 20.88 1.36 2.70
C THR A 78 21.43 1.65 4.10
N LYS A 79 20.60 2.27 4.95
CA LYS A 79 20.96 2.49 6.37
C LYS A 79 21.31 1.18 7.09
N LYS A 80 20.72 0.06 6.66
CA LYS A 80 20.97 -1.27 7.21
C LYS A 80 22.37 -1.76 6.84
N ASP A 81 22.76 -1.62 5.59
CA ASP A 81 24.09 -2.00 5.10
C ASP A 81 25.19 -1.24 5.85
N ILE A 82 24.97 0.06 6.10
CA ILE A 82 25.88 0.90 6.91
C ILE A 82 25.95 0.41 8.37
N ALA A 83 24.82 0.01 8.95
CA ALA A 83 24.77 -0.49 10.33
C ALA A 83 25.47 -1.84 10.48
N ASP A 84 25.31 -2.73 9.51
CA ASP A 84 25.96 -4.05 9.49
C ASP A 84 27.48 -3.91 9.28
N LEU A 85 27.92 -3.02 8.38
CA LEU A 85 29.34 -2.65 8.24
C LEU A 85 29.94 -2.10 9.54
N ARG A 86 29.21 -1.23 10.27
CA ARG A 86 29.67 -0.71 11.58
C ARG A 86 29.83 -1.82 12.61
N LYS A 87 28.91 -2.79 12.66
CA LYS A 87 29.01 -3.95 13.56
C LYS A 87 30.21 -4.81 13.23
N GLU A 88 30.47 -5.07 11.95
CA GLU A 88 31.64 -5.84 11.52
C GLU A 88 32.96 -5.14 11.85
N ILE A 89 33.05 -3.83 11.60
CA ILE A 89 34.22 -3.02 11.97
C ILE A 89 34.46 -3.09 13.47
N ARG A 90 33.40 -2.98 14.28
CA ARG A 90 33.50 -3.06 15.76
C ARG A 90 33.97 -4.43 16.23
N LYS A 91 33.46 -5.52 15.65
CA LYS A 91 33.92 -6.91 15.93
C LYS A 91 35.37 -7.14 15.51
N LYS A 92 35.79 -6.62 14.35
CA LYS A 92 37.19 -6.73 13.89
C LYS A 92 38.14 -5.91 14.76
N LYS A 93 37.72 -4.72 15.21
CA LYS A 93 38.50 -3.91 16.16
C LYS A 93 38.67 -4.62 17.50
N SER A 94 37.61 -5.20 18.09
CA SER A 94 37.74 -5.91 19.38
C SER A 94 38.63 -7.16 19.30
N LYS A 95 38.63 -7.87 18.16
CA LYS A 95 39.54 -9.01 17.94
C LYS A 95 41.01 -8.61 17.78
N LYS A 96 41.31 -7.40 17.29
CA LYS A 96 42.69 -6.89 17.19
C LYS A 96 43.25 -6.44 18.54
N THR A 97 42.41 -5.97 19.47
CA THR A 97 42.87 -5.56 20.81
C THR A 97 43.20 -6.75 21.72
N ASN A 98 42.57 -7.91 21.52
CA ASN A 98 42.86 -9.14 22.27
C ASN A 98 44.07 -9.95 21.75
N LYS A 99 44.75 -9.47 20.70
CA LYS A 99 45.87 -10.16 20.04
C LYS A 99 47.19 -9.40 20.16
N LYS A 100 47.25 -8.40 21.05
CA LYS A 100 48.45 -7.65 21.44
C LYS A 100 48.70 -7.88 22.92
#